data_AF-A0A923WCJ8-F1
#
_entry.id   AF-A0A923WCJ8-F1
#
_cell.length_a   1.000
_cell.length_b   1.000
_cell.length_c   1.000
_cell.angle_alpha   90.00
_cell.angle_beta   90.00
_cell.angle_gamma   90.00
#
_symmetry.space_group_name_H-M   'P 1'
#
loop_
_entity.id
_entity.type
_entity.pdbx_description
1 polymer ?
#
loop_
_entity_poly.entity_id
_entity_poly.type
_entity_poly.pdbx_seq_one_letter_code
_entity_poly.pdbx_strand_id
1 'polypeptide(L)'
;MSKARVTLVGAGPGDPELITVKGLKALADADVVLYDALIHPDILKYAPSKALQIFVGKKKGVCQFPQEDINRLIVENALEFGHVVRLKGGDP
;
A
#
# COMPACT_ATOMS: atom_id res chain seq x y z
N MET A 1 -11.11 -9.01 -17.11
CA MET A 1 -10.05 -8.36 -16.33
C MET A 1 -10.70 -7.37 -15.39
N SER A 2 -10.31 -7.35 -14.11
CA SER A 2 -10.75 -6.31 -13.17
C SER A 2 -10.29 -4.94 -13.67
N LYS A 3 -11.06 -3.90 -13.39
CA LYS A 3 -10.71 -2.53 -13.82
C LYS A 3 -9.51 -2.05 -13.00
N ALA A 4 -8.44 -1.62 -13.69
CA ALA A 4 -7.27 -1.04 -13.04
C ALA A 4 -7.68 0.13 -12.14
N ARG A 5 -7.32 0.07 -10.86
CA ARG A 5 -7.65 1.09 -9.87
C ARG A 5 -6.51 1.26 -8.88
N VAL A 6 -6.26 2.50 -8.49
CA VAL A 6 -5.32 2.85 -7.42
C VAL A 6 -6.05 3.57 -6.30
N THR A 7 -5.82 3.17 -5.06
CA THR A 7 -6.30 3.89 -3.86
C THR A 7 -5.11 4.28 -2.99
N LEU A 8 -4.92 5.59 -2.75
CA LEU A 8 -3.98 6.09 -1.74
C LEU A 8 -4.66 6.03 -0.37
N VAL A 9 -4.00 5.41 0.61
CA VAL A 9 -4.55 5.22 1.96
C VAL A 9 -3.55 5.70 2.99
N GLY A 10 -4.02 6.54 3.91
CA GLY A 10 -3.28 6.98 5.09
C GLY A 10 -3.46 5.97 6.21
N ALA A 11 -2.36 5.45 6.72
CA ALA A 11 -2.35 4.47 7.81
C ALA A 11 -2.51 5.12 9.20
N GLY A 12 -2.50 6.45 9.27
CA GLY A 12 -2.49 7.17 10.55
C GLY A 12 -1.09 7.25 11.17
N PRO A 13 -0.96 7.76 12.40
CA PRO A 13 0.32 8.12 13.01
C PRO A 13 1.12 6.93 13.56
N GLY A 14 0.57 5.71 13.54
CA GLY A 14 1.28 4.48 13.95
C GLY A 14 0.39 3.46 14.65
N ASP A 15 -0.55 3.93 15.48
CA ASP A 15 -1.55 3.05 16.09
C ASP A 15 -2.48 2.46 15.01
N PRO A 16 -2.56 1.12 14.86
CA PRO A 16 -3.40 0.47 13.87
C PRO A 16 -4.89 0.82 13.95
N GLU A 17 -5.39 1.26 15.10
CA GLU A 17 -6.81 1.62 15.25
C GLU A 17 -7.14 3.02 14.69
N LEU A 18 -6.13 3.83 14.38
CA LEU A 18 -6.30 5.19 13.86
C LEU A 18 -6.43 5.26 12.33
N ILE A 19 -6.33 4.12 11.63
CA ILE A 19 -6.67 4.04 10.21
C ILE A 19 -8.19 4.20 10.02
N THR A 20 -8.60 4.88 8.96
CA THR A 20 -10.02 5.07 8.68
C THR A 20 -10.70 3.75 8.27
N VAL A 21 -12.00 3.63 8.56
CA VAL A 21 -12.84 2.50 8.09
C VAL A 21 -12.79 2.35 6.56
N LYS A 22 -12.70 3.47 5.81
CA LYS A 22 -12.56 3.43 4.35
C LYS A 22 -11.20 2.89 3.91
N GLY A 23 -10.13 3.22 4.64
CA GLY A 23 -8.79 2.68 4.42
C GLY A 23 -8.74 1.17 4.62
N LEU A 24 -9.35 0.66 5.70
CA LEU A 24 -9.46 -0.78 5.95
C LEU A 24 -10.25 -1.50 4.85
N LYS A 25 -11.38 -0.93 4.41
CA LYS A 25 -12.17 -1.48 3.31
C LYS A 25 -11.39 -1.52 1.99
N ALA A 26 -10.59 -0.49 1.72
CA ALA A 26 -9.72 -0.48 0.54
C ALA A 26 -8.64 -1.57 0.63
N LEU A 27 -8.00 -1.74 1.79
CA LEU A 27 -7.00 -2.80 2.02
C LEU A 27 -7.60 -4.20 1.88
N ALA A 28 -8.79 -4.43 2.44
CA ALA A 28 -9.48 -5.73 2.36
C ALA A 28 -9.90 -6.12 0.93
N ASP A 29 -10.01 -5.13 0.03
CA ASP A 29 -10.35 -5.31 -1.39
C ASP A 29 -9.12 -5.18 -2.31
N ALA A 30 -7.89 -5.14 -1.75
CA ALA A 30 -6.67 -4.96 -2.53
C ALA A 30 -6.20 -6.26 -3.19
N ASP A 31 -5.77 -6.17 -4.45
CA ASP A 31 -5.01 -7.22 -5.12
C ASP A 31 -3.50 -7.05 -4.85
N VAL A 32 -3.05 -5.80 -4.71
CA VAL A 32 -1.65 -5.44 -4.41
C VAL A 32 -1.61 -4.32 -3.37
N VAL A 33 -0.71 -4.43 -2.38
CA VAL A 33 -0.46 -3.40 -1.37
C VAL A 33 1.00 -2.95 -1.43
N LEU A 34 1.24 -1.69 -1.80
CA LEU A 34 2.56 -1.06 -1.73
C LEU A 34 2.67 -0.26 -0.43
N TYR A 35 3.65 -0.56 0.42
CA TYR A 35 3.75 0.03 1.77
C TYR A 35 5.16 0.48 2.16
N ASP A 36 5.21 1.39 3.14
CA ASP A 36 6.42 2.08 3.60
C ASP A 36 6.95 1.51 4.92
N ALA A 37 8.14 1.94 5.32
CA ALA A 37 8.77 1.54 6.59
C ALA A 37 8.03 2.01 7.85
N LEU A 38 7.17 3.02 7.73
CA LEU A 38 6.41 3.58 8.86
C LEU A 38 5.09 2.84 9.13
N ILE A 39 4.74 1.84 8.32
CA ILE A 39 3.48 1.13 8.47
C ILE A 39 3.59 0.09 9.59
N HIS A 40 2.64 0.12 10.52
CA HIS A 40 2.54 -0.91 11.54
C HIS A 40 2.15 -2.26 10.90
N PRO A 41 2.87 -3.38 11.18
CA PRO A 41 2.63 -4.65 10.52
C PRO A 41 1.20 -5.19 10.64
N ASP A 42 0.50 -4.87 11.73
CA ASP A 42 -0.89 -5.30 11.92
C ASP A 42 -1.87 -4.69 10.90
N ILE A 43 -1.57 -3.51 10.36
CA ILE A 43 -2.40 -2.91 9.30
C ILE A 43 -2.35 -3.75 8.02
N LEU A 44 -1.21 -4.38 7.74
CA LEU A 44 -1.03 -5.23 6.55
C LEU A 44 -1.84 -6.53 6.65
N LYS A 45 -2.22 -6.96 7.86
CA LYS A 45 -3.03 -8.18 8.07
C LYS A 45 -4.47 -8.03 7.59
N TYR A 46 -4.94 -6.80 7.36
CA TYR A 46 -6.26 -6.54 6.79
C TYR A 46 -6.34 -6.77 5.28
N ALA A 47 -5.18 -6.84 4.61
CA ALA A 47 -5.15 -7.21 3.21
C ALA A 47 -5.44 -8.72 3.05
N PRO A 48 -6.07 -9.15 1.93
CA PRO A 48 -6.28 -10.57 1.65
C PRO A 48 -4.95 -11.34 1.67
N SER A 49 -4.98 -12.60 2.11
CA SER A 49 -3.78 -13.47 2.10
C SER A 49 -3.22 -13.71 0.69
N LYS A 50 -4.05 -13.56 -0.34
CA LYS A 50 -3.68 -13.64 -1.76
C LYS A 50 -3.10 -12.32 -2.33
N ALA A 51 -3.21 -11.22 -1.59
CA ALA A 51 -2.75 -9.92 -2.08
C ALA A 51 -1.22 -9.86 -2.07
N LEU A 52 -0.64 -9.32 -3.14
CA LEU A 52 0.80 -9.10 -3.22
C LEU A 52 1.19 -7.92 -2.33
N GLN A 53 2.10 -8.14 -1.38
CA GLN A 53 2.58 -7.08 -0.49
C GLN A 53 3.99 -6.66 -0.88
N ILE A 54 4.14 -5.42 -1.38
CA ILE A 54 5.38 -4.90 -1.92
C ILE A 54 5.90 -3.79 -1.00
N PHE A 55 7.04 -4.04 -0.36
CA PHE A 55 7.72 -3.04 0.44
C PHE A 55 8.49 -2.06 -0.47
N VAL A 56 8.16 -0.78 -0.38
CA VAL A 56 8.83 0.31 -1.12
C VAL A 56 9.47 1.35 -0.19
N GLY A 57 9.50 1.07 1.10
CA GLY A 57 10.10 1.93 2.12
C GLY A 57 11.63 1.93 2.09
N LYS A 58 12.23 2.85 2.85
CA LYS A 58 13.68 2.93 3.02
C LYS A 58 14.13 1.97 4.12
N LYS A 59 15.05 1.06 3.83
CA LYS A 59 15.90 0.44 4.87
C LYS A 59 17.07 1.39 5.14
N LYS A 60 17.42 1.63 6.41
CA LYS A 60 18.59 2.46 6.78
C LYS A 60 19.81 1.98 5.98
N GLY A 61 20.42 2.87 5.19
CA GLY A 61 21.66 2.61 4.44
C GLY A 61 21.50 2.14 2.98
N VAL A 62 20.28 2.02 2.44
CA VAL A 62 20.06 1.60 1.04
C VAL A 62 19.49 2.74 0.20
N CYS A 63 19.95 2.84 -1.05
CA CYS A 63 19.46 3.79 -2.06
C CYS A 63 17.93 3.77 -2.16
N GLN A 64 17.37 4.96 -2.34
CA GLN A 64 15.95 5.22 -2.47
C GLN A 64 15.39 4.47 -3.67
N PHE A 65 14.19 3.90 -3.57
CA PHE A 65 13.34 3.87 -4.76
C PHE A 65 13.01 5.34 -5.06
N PRO A 66 13.44 5.89 -6.21
CA PRO A 66 12.92 7.15 -6.68
C PRO A 66 11.39 7.11 -6.67
N GLN A 67 10.76 8.24 -6.39
CA GLN A 67 9.29 8.33 -6.39
C GLN A 67 8.71 7.90 -7.75
N GLU A 68 9.44 8.15 -8.84
CA GLU A 68 9.10 7.73 -10.20
C GLU A 68 9.02 6.21 -10.36
N ASP A 69 9.91 5.45 -9.71
CA ASP A 69 9.90 3.99 -9.76
C ASP A 69 8.74 3.42 -8.94
N ILE A 70 8.43 4.01 -7.80
CA ILE A 70 7.24 3.65 -7.02
C ILE A 70 5.97 3.91 -7.85
N ASN A 71 5.89 5.07 -8.52
CA ASN A 71 4.76 5.41 -9.38
C ASN A 71 4.62 4.42 -10.54
N ARG A 72 5.74 4.03 -11.16
CA ARG A 72 5.76 3.02 -12.22
C ARG A 72 5.25 1.66 -11.73
N LEU A 73 5.75 1.20 -10.57
CA LEU A 73 5.28 -0.03 -9.94
C LEU A 73 3.78 -0.01 -9.66
N ILE A 74 3.24 1.12 -9.18
CA ILE A 74 1.79 1.26 -8.96
C ILE A 74 1.02 1.03 -10.27
N VAL A 75 1.45 1.68 -11.37
CA VAL A 75 0.77 1.58 -12.66
C VAL A 75 0.87 0.15 -13.22
N GLU A 76 2.06 -0.44 -13.22
CA GLU A 76 2.30 -1.80 -13.72
C GLU A 76 1.43 -2.81 -12.96
N ASN A 77 1.43 -2.75 -11.63
CA ASN A 77 0.64 -3.66 -10.80
C ASN A 77 -0.88 -3.44 -10.96
N ALA A 78 -1.34 -2.20 -11.17
CA ALA A 78 -2.76 -1.94 -11.38
C ALA A 78 -3.25 -2.47 -12.74
N LEU A 79 -2.40 -2.39 -13.78
CA LEU A 79 -2.70 -2.93 -15.10
C LEU A 79 -2.66 -4.47 -15.11
N GLU A 80 -1.76 -5.08 -14.33
CA GLU A 80 -1.60 -6.54 -14.27
C GLU A 80 -2.61 -7.21 -13.34
N PHE A 81 -2.75 -6.72 -12.10
CA PHE A 81 -3.49 -7.40 -11.03
C PHE A 81 -4.85 -6.77 -10.73
N GLY A 82 -5.06 -5.49 -11.06
CA GLY A 82 -6.32 -4.78 -10.85
C GLY A 82 -6.22 -3.67 -9.79
N HIS A 83 -6.61 -3.96 -8.54
CA HIS A 83 -6.67 -2.95 -7.49
C HIS A 83 -5.37 -2.86 -6.68
N VAL A 84 -4.68 -1.73 -6.82
CA VAL A 84 -3.51 -1.38 -6.02
C VAL A 84 -3.90 -0.43 -4.88
N VAL A 85 -3.52 -0.79 -3.66
CA VAL A 85 -3.54 0.12 -2.50
C VAL A 85 -2.12 0.59 -2.22
N ARG A 86 -1.94 1.92 -2.20
CA ARG A 86 -0.70 2.55 -1.76
C ARG A 86 -0.88 3.02 -0.33
N LEU A 87 -0.30 2.29 0.62
CA LEU A 87 -0.41 2.56 2.04
C LEU A 87 0.76 3.43 2.52
N LYS A 88 0.46 4.65 2.95
CA LYS A 88 1.42 5.65 3.43
C LYS A 88 1.23 5.91 4.92
N GLY A 89 2.31 6.16 5.64
CA GLY A 89 2.24 6.59 7.05
C GLY A 89 1.65 7.99 7.16
N GLY A 90 0.86 8.25 8.21
CA GLY A 90 0.18 9.53 8.40
C GLY A 90 -0.97 9.75 7.41
N ASP A 91 -1.03 10.96 6.85
CA ASP A 91 -1.97 11.37 5.81
C ASP A 91 -1.27 11.36 4.42
N PRO A 92 -1.89 10.80 3.36
CA PRO A 92 -1.24 10.57 2.06
C PRO A 92 -1.00 11.80 1.19
#